data_AF-A0A7C4LP93-F1
#
_entry.id   AF-A0A7C4LP93-F1
#
_cell.length_a   1.000
_cell.length_b   1.000
_cell.length_c   1.000
_cell.angle_alpha   90.00
_cell.angle_beta   90.00
_cell.angle_gamma   90.00
#
_symmetry.space_group_name_H-M   'P 1'
#
loop_
_entity.id
_entity.type
_entity.pdbx_description
1 polymer ?
#
loop_
_entity_poly.entity_id
_entity_poly.type
_entity_poly.pdbx_seq_one_letter_code
_entity_poly.pdbx_strand_id
1 'polypeptide(L)'
;MKTPLFLLLAALLGALVAGCRQENKAPPPETIIKTGGQAITNLGVVFLIPVESESGYSQSGWGFTYEGPSLRATFRRRHLYVDAVHYGVLKEGDVVNLLNKGKVYINDAPAKPAGPSDIEF
;
A
#
# COMPACT_ATOMS: atom_id res chain seq x y z
N MET A 1 -51.44 -60.62 -9.86
CA MET A 1 -50.93 -60.17 -11.16
C MET A 1 -51.03 -58.65 -11.22
N LYS A 2 -49.86 -58.01 -11.30
CA LYS A 2 -49.53 -56.66 -11.81
C LYS A 2 -50.63 -55.59 -11.87
N THR A 3 -50.57 -54.65 -10.93
CA THR A 3 -50.96 -53.25 -11.14
C THR A 3 -49.70 -52.42 -11.42
N PRO A 4 -49.59 -51.73 -12.56
CA PRO A 4 -48.68 -50.61 -12.71
C PRO A 4 -49.48 -49.34 -13.01
N LEU A 5 -49.32 -48.29 -12.20
CA LEU A 5 -49.66 -46.95 -12.64
C LEU A 5 -48.74 -45.92 -11.98
N PHE A 6 -47.78 -45.47 -12.80
CA PHE A 6 -47.25 -44.10 -12.95
C PHE A 6 -47.21 -43.22 -11.70
N LEU A 7 -46.03 -42.97 -11.11
CA LEU A 7 -45.08 -41.90 -11.47
C LEU A 7 -45.70 -40.50 -11.60
N LEU A 8 -45.08 -39.56 -10.87
CA LEU A 8 -45.08 -38.09 -10.97
C LEU A 8 -45.95 -37.32 -9.96
N LEU A 9 -45.28 -36.77 -8.93
CA LEU A 9 -45.22 -35.30 -8.74
C LEU A 9 -44.13 -34.93 -7.72
N ALA A 10 -42.87 -34.98 -8.15
CA ALA A 10 -41.77 -34.32 -7.44
C ALA A 10 -41.77 -32.84 -7.84
N ALA A 11 -42.57 -32.03 -7.15
CA ALA A 11 -42.59 -30.59 -7.36
C ALA A 11 -42.91 -29.89 -6.05
N LEU A 12 -41.98 -29.86 -5.10
CA LEU A 12 -42.03 -28.91 -3.99
C LEU A 12 -40.66 -28.27 -3.75
N LEU A 13 -40.58 -27.05 -4.26
CA LEU A 13 -39.83 -25.91 -3.73
C LEU A 13 -38.31 -26.03 -3.72
N GLY A 14 -37.74 -25.84 -4.91
CA GLY A 14 -36.50 -25.07 -5.03
C GLY A 14 -36.78 -23.60 -4.71
N ALA A 15 -36.54 -23.19 -3.47
CA ALA A 15 -36.56 -21.78 -3.08
C ALA A 15 -35.69 -21.57 -1.83
N LEU A 16 -34.36 -21.60 -1.96
CA LEU A 16 -33.48 -20.85 -1.06
C LEU A 16 -32.05 -20.70 -1.62
N VAL A 17 -31.92 -20.36 -2.91
CA VAL A 17 -30.69 -19.74 -3.40
C VAL A 17 -30.98 -18.25 -3.54
N ALA A 18 -31.33 -17.61 -2.42
CA ALA A 18 -31.21 -16.17 -2.28
C ALA A 18 -29.71 -15.90 -2.24
N GLY A 19 -29.15 -15.73 -3.44
CA GLY A 19 -27.77 -15.32 -3.62
C GLY A 19 -27.53 -14.08 -2.78
N CYS A 20 -26.71 -14.22 -1.75
CA CYS A 20 -25.85 -13.14 -1.28
C CYS A 20 -24.91 -12.81 -2.44
N ARG A 21 -25.43 -12.15 -3.48
CA ARG A 21 -24.62 -11.40 -4.42
C ARG A 21 -24.18 -10.19 -3.63
N GLN A 22 -23.17 -10.40 -2.80
CA GLN A 22 -22.45 -9.34 -2.14
C GLN A 22 -21.83 -8.54 -3.28
N GLU A 23 -22.54 -7.48 -3.66
CA GLU A 23 -22.07 -6.47 -4.58
C GLU A 23 -20.74 -6.00 -3.97
N ASN A 24 -19.64 -6.49 -4.55
CA ASN A 24 -18.29 -6.07 -4.22
C ASN A 24 -18.18 -4.60 -4.62
N LYS A 25 -18.77 -3.71 -3.82
CA LYS A 25 -18.50 -2.29 -3.88
C LYS A 25 -17.00 -2.18 -3.68
N ALA A 26 -16.34 -1.60 -4.68
CA ALA A 26 -14.91 -1.30 -4.56
C ALA A 26 -14.70 -0.60 -3.21
N PRO A 27 -13.67 -0.98 -2.44
CA PRO A 27 -13.38 -0.29 -1.20
C PRO A 27 -13.29 1.21 -1.48
N PRO A 28 -13.80 2.05 -0.57
CA PRO A 28 -13.76 3.49 -0.75
C PRO A 28 -12.33 3.95 -1.07
N PRO A 29 -12.15 4.97 -1.92
CA PRO A 29 -10.82 5.46 -2.28
C PRO A 29 -10.08 5.84 -1.01
N GLU A 30 -8.89 5.26 -0.85
CA GLU A 30 -8.11 5.46 0.35
C GLU A 30 -7.62 6.90 0.44
N THR A 31 -7.78 7.51 1.63
CA THR A 31 -7.40 8.89 1.86
C THR A 31 -5.89 9.00 2.12
N ILE A 32 -5.21 9.79 1.29
CA ILE A 32 -3.78 10.10 1.47
C ILE A 32 -3.64 11.19 2.54
N ILE A 33 -2.92 10.90 3.61
CA ILE A 33 -2.65 11.83 4.70
C ILE A 33 -1.47 12.71 4.27
N LYS A 34 -1.65 14.03 4.23
CA LYS A 34 -0.58 14.97 3.82
C LYS A 34 -0.13 15.92 4.93
N THR A 35 -0.72 15.80 6.13
CA THR A 35 -0.52 16.72 7.25
C THR A 35 -0.25 15.94 8.54
N GLY A 36 0.34 16.59 9.54
CA GLY A 36 0.65 15.96 10.84
C GLY A 36 2.02 15.28 10.90
N GLY A 37 2.82 15.43 9.85
CA GLY A 37 4.21 14.98 9.81
C GLY A 37 5.22 16.11 9.73
N GLN A 38 6.49 15.75 9.55
CA GLN A 38 7.59 16.64 9.26
C GLN A 38 8.04 16.48 7.80
N ALA A 39 8.36 17.59 7.15
CA ALA A 39 8.94 17.60 5.82
C ALA A 39 10.48 17.72 5.91
N ILE A 40 11.20 16.86 5.18
CA ILE A 40 12.66 16.86 5.09
C ILE A 40 13.05 16.89 3.62
N THR A 41 14.03 17.71 3.25
CA THR A 41 14.51 17.78 1.86
C THR A 41 15.94 17.28 1.76
N ASN A 42 16.18 16.27 0.93
CA ASN A 42 17.53 15.76 0.64
C ASN A 42 17.68 15.49 -0.87
N LEU A 43 18.78 15.97 -1.47
CA LEU A 43 19.06 15.84 -2.90
C LEU A 43 17.87 16.24 -3.80
N GLY A 44 17.16 17.31 -3.43
CA GLY A 44 15.99 17.80 -4.17
C GLY A 44 14.71 16.97 -4.02
N VAL A 45 14.71 15.89 -3.22
CA VAL A 45 13.54 15.07 -2.90
C VAL A 45 12.96 15.51 -1.55
N VAL A 46 11.64 15.63 -1.46
CA VAL A 46 10.93 15.95 -0.21
C VAL A 46 10.36 14.68 0.41
N PHE A 47 10.63 14.44 1.68
CA PHE A 47 10.11 13.33 2.46
C PHE A 47 9.15 13.85 3.53
N LEU A 48 7.89 13.42 3.50
CA LEU A 48 6.91 13.64 4.56
C LEU A 48 6.93 12.42 5.49
N ILE A 49 7.53 12.59 6.66
CA ILE A 49 7.71 11.54 7.67
C ILE A 49 6.78 11.76 8.88
N PRO A 50 6.35 10.70 9.57
CA PRO A 50 5.58 10.85 10.79
C PRO A 50 6.42 11.49 11.91
N VAL A 51 5.77 12.22 12.81
CA VAL A 51 6.41 12.77 14.02
C VAL A 51 6.06 11.84 15.18
N GLU A 52 7.02 10.99 15.57
CA GLU A 52 6.84 10.02 16.65
C GLU A 52 7.84 10.31 17.79
N SER A 53 7.46 10.03 19.04
CA SER A 53 8.26 10.38 20.23
C SER A 53 9.65 9.74 20.26
N GLU A 54 9.80 8.58 19.64
CA GLU A 54 11.05 7.81 19.55
C GLU A 54 11.61 7.82 18.12
N SER A 55 11.15 8.75 17.28
CA SER A 55 11.68 8.90 15.93
C SER A 55 12.90 9.80 15.87
N GLY A 56 13.76 9.52 14.90
CA GLY A 56 14.89 10.37 14.55
C GLY A 56 15.19 10.28 13.06
N TYR A 57 15.98 11.24 12.58
CA TYR A 57 16.52 11.16 11.23
C TYR A 57 17.95 11.68 11.17
N SER A 58 18.67 11.20 10.17
CA SER A 58 20.00 11.65 9.80
C SER A 58 20.03 12.02 8.33
N GLN A 59 20.81 13.04 7.99
CA GLN A 59 20.95 13.53 6.62
C GLN A 59 22.42 13.76 6.31
N SER A 60 22.82 13.40 5.10
CA SER A 60 24.15 13.65 4.55
C SER A 60 24.04 14.10 3.09
N GLY A 61 25.16 14.51 2.49
CA GLY A 61 25.23 14.78 1.05
C GLY A 61 24.98 13.55 0.17
N TRP A 62 24.94 12.35 0.75
CA TRP A 62 24.79 11.08 0.01
C TRP A 62 23.44 10.40 0.22
N GLY A 63 22.61 10.94 1.12
CA GLY A 63 21.34 10.32 1.46
C GLY A 63 20.76 10.78 2.78
N PHE A 64 19.72 10.06 3.18
CA PHE A 64 18.88 10.32 4.33
C PHE A 64 18.44 8.99 4.96
N THR A 65 18.34 8.96 6.28
CA THR A 65 17.72 7.84 7.00
C THR A 65 16.77 8.41 8.04
N TYR A 66 15.53 7.96 8.03
CA TYR A 66 14.57 8.11 9.11
C TYR A 66 14.36 6.76 9.79
N GLU A 67 14.26 6.78 11.10
CA GLU A 67 13.99 5.61 11.92
C GLU A 67 12.99 6.01 13.01
N GLY A 68 11.86 5.32 13.05
CA GLY A 68 10.87 5.48 14.10
C GLY A 68 10.15 4.16 14.38
N PRO A 69 9.27 4.13 15.39
CA PRO A 69 8.55 2.91 15.78
C PRO A 69 7.68 2.31 14.66
N SER A 70 7.17 3.14 13.75
CA SER A 70 6.24 2.69 12.71
C SER A 70 6.90 2.25 11.41
N LEU A 71 8.09 2.75 11.10
CA LEU A 71 8.81 2.46 9.86
C LEU A 71 10.28 2.91 9.94
N ARG A 72 11.11 2.34 9.06
CA ARG A 72 12.45 2.82 8.75
C ARG A 72 12.57 3.15 7.27
N ALA A 73 12.90 4.40 6.95
CA ALA A 73 13.11 4.84 5.58
C ALA A 73 14.59 5.18 5.35
N THR A 74 15.19 4.65 4.28
CA THR A 74 16.55 4.95 3.86
C THR A 74 16.54 5.41 2.42
N PHE A 75 17.10 6.57 2.16
CA PHE A 75 17.33 7.12 0.83
C PHE A 75 18.84 7.21 0.60
N ARG A 76 19.39 6.42 -0.32
CA ARG A 76 20.84 6.36 -0.57
C ARG A 76 21.09 6.16 -2.04
N ARG A 77 22.06 6.90 -2.61
CA ARG A 77 22.40 6.82 -4.05
C ARG A 77 21.17 6.97 -4.96
N ARG A 78 20.22 7.84 -4.58
CA ARG A 78 18.92 8.02 -5.25
C ARG A 78 17.92 6.86 -5.11
N HIS A 79 18.23 5.76 -4.41
CA HIS A 79 17.29 4.66 -4.17
C HIS A 79 16.53 4.85 -2.86
N LEU A 80 15.21 4.64 -2.89
CA LEU A 80 14.35 4.62 -1.70
C LEU A 80 14.16 3.19 -1.18
N TYR A 81 14.37 3.02 0.11
CA TYR A 81 14.04 1.82 0.85
C TYR A 81 13.13 2.17 2.02
N VAL A 82 12.04 1.43 2.23
CA VAL A 82 11.17 1.55 3.40
C VAL A 82 10.98 0.16 3.98
N ASP A 83 11.31 -0.02 5.26
CA ASP A 83 11.32 -1.32 5.97
C ASP A 83 12.09 -2.40 5.20
N ALA A 84 13.28 -2.02 4.71
CA ALA A 84 14.16 -2.82 3.85
C ALA A 84 13.59 -3.21 2.46
N VAL A 85 12.40 -2.72 2.10
CA VAL A 85 11.80 -2.90 0.77
C VAL A 85 12.23 -1.76 -0.16
N HIS A 86 12.76 -2.09 -1.32
CA HIS A 86 13.17 -1.13 -2.35
C HIS A 86 11.95 -0.60 -3.12
N TYR A 87 11.85 0.72 -3.30
CA TYR A 87 10.76 1.40 -4.03
C TYR A 87 11.24 2.09 -5.31
N GLY A 88 12.50 1.90 -5.70
CA GLY A 88 13.07 2.44 -6.92
C GLY A 88 13.88 3.73 -6.72
N VAL A 89 14.25 4.32 -7.85
CA VAL A 89 15.06 5.53 -7.94
C VAL A 89 14.17 6.77 -7.87
N LEU A 90 14.53 7.73 -7.03
CA LEU A 90 13.89 9.04 -6.92
C LEU A 90 14.70 10.12 -7.62
N LYS A 91 14.01 11.13 -8.15
CA LYS A 91 14.59 12.28 -8.82
C LYS A 91 14.25 13.58 -8.09
N GLU A 92 15.01 14.63 -8.39
CA GLU A 92 14.74 15.97 -7.86
C GLU A 92 13.32 16.42 -8.22
N GLY A 93 12.62 16.98 -7.24
CA GLY A 93 11.22 17.35 -7.31
C GLY A 93 10.25 16.27 -6.86
N ASP A 94 10.69 15.03 -6.66
CA ASP A 94 9.81 13.99 -6.12
C ASP A 94 9.42 14.27 -4.66
N VAL A 95 8.17 13.95 -4.33
CA VAL A 95 7.63 14.00 -2.97
C VAL A 95 7.27 12.61 -2.51
N VAL A 96 7.96 12.12 -1.49
CA VAL A 96 7.70 10.83 -0.84
C VAL A 96 6.87 11.08 0.41
N ASN A 97 5.73 10.43 0.51
CA ASN A 97 4.84 10.53 1.66
C ASN A 97 4.75 9.18 2.39
N LEU A 98 5.17 9.21 3.65
CA LEU A 98 5.25 8.07 4.56
C LEU A 98 4.33 8.26 5.79
N LEU A 99 3.39 9.21 5.74
CA LEU A 99 2.47 9.50 6.84
C LEU A 99 1.39 8.44 7.02
N ASN A 100 1.03 7.76 5.93
CA ASN A 100 0.12 6.62 5.96
C ASN A 100 0.89 5.36 6.40
N LYS A 101 0.65 4.88 7.63
CA LYS A 101 1.33 3.69 8.17
C LYS A 101 1.24 2.50 7.21
N GLY A 102 2.40 1.93 6.88
CA GLY A 102 2.54 0.77 5.98
C GLY A 102 2.30 1.08 4.50
N LYS A 103 2.23 2.36 4.11
CA LYS A 103 2.03 2.79 2.73
C LYS A 103 3.08 3.80 2.32
N VAL A 104 3.50 3.71 1.08
CA VAL A 104 4.44 4.63 0.46
C VAL A 104 3.72 5.28 -0.71
N TYR A 105 3.68 6.61 -0.72
CA TYR A 105 3.21 7.37 -1.87
C TYR A 105 4.36 8.18 -2.44
N ILE A 106 4.48 8.22 -3.76
CA ILE A 106 5.44 9.05 -4.48
C ILE A 106 4.62 9.94 -5.42
N ASN A 107 4.74 11.26 -5.28
CA ASN A 107 3.99 12.24 -6.06
C ASN A 107 2.48 11.99 -6.03
N ASP A 108 1.93 11.78 -4.82
CA ASP A 108 0.51 11.48 -4.55
C ASP A 108 -0.04 10.18 -5.18
N ALA A 109 0.82 9.33 -5.75
CA ALA A 109 0.45 8.01 -6.26
C ALA A 109 0.98 6.90 -5.35
N PRO A 110 0.23 5.81 -5.12
CA PRO A 110 0.72 4.67 -4.35
C PRO A 110 1.92 4.05 -5.07
N ALA A 111 3.04 3.96 -4.35
CA ALA A 111 4.25 3.35 -4.86
C ALA A 111 4.18 1.83 -4.71
N LYS A 112 4.76 1.12 -5.68
CA LYS A 112 4.94 -0.33 -5.61
C LYS A 112 6.40 -0.64 -5.33
N PRO A 113 6.70 -1.73 -4.60
CA PRO A 113 8.06 -2.22 -4.50
C PRO A 113 8.67 -2.39 -5.89
N ALA A 114 9.90 -1.92 -6.06
CA ALA A 114 10.68 -2.16 -7.26
C ALA A 114 11.04 -3.64 -7.35
N GLY A 115 11.07 -4.17 -8.57
CA GLY A 115 11.44 -5.57 -8.79
C GLY A 115 12.92 -5.81 -8.48
N PRO A 116 13.33 -7.08 -8.31
CA PRO A 116 14.75 -7.43 -8.17
C PRO A 116 15.60 -7.04 -9.40
N SER A 117 14.98 -6.84 -10.56
CA SER A 117 15.62 -6.36 -11.79
C SER A 117 15.99 -4.88 -11.78
N ASP A 118 15.45 -4.11 -10.84
CA ASP A 118 15.59 -2.65 -10.82
C ASP A 118 16.69 -2.18 -9.83
N ILE A 119 17.48 -3.13 -9.31
CA ILE A 119 18.65 -2.90 -8.46
C ILE A 119 19.88 -2.90 -9.36
N GLU A 120 20.20 -1.76 -9.97
CA GLU A 120 21.50 -1.58 -10.63
C GLU A 120 22.58 -1.35 -9.56
N PHE A 121 23.64 -2.17 -9.58
CA PHE A 121 24.71 -2.22 -8.56
C PHE A 121 25.78 -1.15 -8.75
#